data_AF-A0A4R9VTR7-F1
#
_entry.id   AF-A0A4R9VTR7-F1
#
_cell.length_a   1.000
_cell.length_b   1.000
_cell.length_c   1.000
_cell.angle_alpha   90.00
_cell.angle_beta   90.00
_cell.angle_gamma   90.00
#
_symmetry.space_group_name_H-M   'P 1'
#
loop_
_entity.id
_entity.type
_entity.pdbx_description
1 polymer ?
#
loop_
_entity_poly.entity_id
_entity_poly.type
_entity_poly.pdbx_seq_one_letter_code
_entity_poly.pdbx_strand_id
1 'polypeptide(L)'
;MADPNNYYVQVHDQEQLLRLPRRIAADALDDIPEAYRAAYVEEEDPSRGFRLVTSVADVIRDGSAQIAALKAQFDGLKTKYETDLATAKQSRVQDKIDAALYSTCKDAGVPDGLMEGAIALLSRDTTFEVDESYEFGGGTVIATRDGRRHSVEGLVESFLDSDEGAGFRGKRRAAPSDGYFTGLLGRR
;
A
#
# COMPACT_ATOMS: atom_id res chain seq x y z
N MET A 1 -19.96 47.73 -4.61
CA MET A 1 -18.83 48.57 -4.17
C MET A 1 -18.28 47.95 -2.89
N ALA A 2 -17.00 47.61 -2.83
CA ALA A 2 -16.39 47.13 -1.60
C ALA A 2 -16.36 48.27 -0.57
N ASP A 3 -16.77 48.01 0.66
CA ASP A 3 -16.73 48.99 1.75
C ASP A 3 -15.26 49.34 2.05
N PRO A 4 -14.84 50.61 1.91
CA PRO A 4 -13.45 51.02 2.12
C PRO A 4 -12.96 50.78 3.56
N ASN A 5 -13.88 50.64 4.53
CA ASN A 5 -13.53 50.36 5.92
C ASN A 5 -13.25 48.89 6.19
N ASN A 6 -13.44 48.00 5.22
CA ASN A 6 -13.17 46.57 5.37
C ASN A 6 -12.07 46.13 4.41
N TYR A 7 -11.43 45.04 4.80
CA TYR A 7 -10.52 44.26 3.99
C TYR A 7 -11.09 42.86 3.85
N TYR A 8 -11.08 42.31 2.65
CA TYR A 8 -11.73 41.05 2.34
C TYR A 8 -10.67 40.02 1.95
N VAL A 9 -10.69 38.88 2.62
CA VAL A 9 -9.68 37.82 2.47
C VAL A 9 -10.35 36.54 2.02
N GLN A 10 -9.84 35.94 0.95
CA GLN A 10 -10.26 34.60 0.55
C GLN A 10 -9.60 33.57 1.48
N VAL A 11 -10.41 32.87 2.27
CA VAL A 11 -9.94 31.78 3.14
C VAL A 11 -10.13 30.46 2.38
N HIS A 12 -9.11 29.60 2.41
CA HIS A 12 -9.04 28.35 1.65
C HIS A 12 -10.27 27.42 1.85
N ASP A 13 -10.85 27.40 3.05
CA ASP A 13 -11.97 26.51 3.42
C ASP A 13 -13.33 27.23 3.50
N GLN A 14 -13.46 28.42 2.90
CA GLN A 14 -14.70 29.20 2.94
C GLN A 14 -15.11 29.69 1.55
N GLU A 15 -16.38 29.51 1.22
CA GLU A 15 -16.96 30.03 -0.04
C GLU A 15 -17.09 31.55 -0.02
N GLN A 16 -17.30 32.14 1.16
CA GLN A 16 -17.46 33.57 1.34
C GLN A 16 -16.14 34.23 1.75
N LEU A 17 -15.91 35.45 1.25
CA LEU A 17 -14.78 36.27 1.66
C LEU A 17 -14.90 36.63 3.14
N LEU A 18 -13.84 36.36 3.89
CA LEU A 18 -13.73 36.80 5.27
C LEU A 18 -13.61 38.32 5.29
N ARG A 19 -14.53 38.96 6.02
CA ARG A 19 -14.52 40.41 6.24
C ARG A 19 -13.69 40.74 7.47
N LEU A 20 -12.62 41.49 7.27
CA LEU A 20 -11.77 42.04 8.34
C LEU A 20 -11.94 43.56 8.39
N PRO A 21 -12.54 44.13 9.45
CA PRO A 21 -12.61 45.58 9.61
C PRO A 21 -11.21 46.19 9.69
N ARG A 22 -10.95 47.30 9.01
CA ARG A 22 -9.62 47.95 9.02
C ARG A 22 -9.26 48.56 10.37
N ARG A 23 -10.27 48.88 11.18
CA ARG A 23 -10.16 49.39 12.54
C ARG A 23 -11.23 48.77 13.42
N ILE A 24 -10.87 48.49 14.65
CA ILE A 24 -11.76 47.94 15.67
C ILE A 24 -11.48 48.61 17.02
N ALA A 25 -12.49 48.68 17.88
CA ALA A 25 -12.33 49.13 19.26
C ALA A 25 -11.46 48.15 20.06
N ALA A 26 -10.90 48.61 21.18
CA ALA A 26 -9.96 47.82 21.99
C ALA A 26 -10.59 46.54 22.58
N ASP A 27 -11.90 46.54 22.80
CA ASP A 27 -12.70 45.42 23.31
C ASP A 27 -13.24 44.48 22.21
N ALA A 28 -13.10 44.85 20.94
CA ALA A 28 -13.66 44.12 19.80
C ALA A 28 -12.64 43.16 19.12
N LEU A 29 -11.44 42.99 19.70
CA LEU A 29 -10.43 42.09 19.14
C LEU A 29 -10.87 40.62 19.19
N ASP A 30 -11.67 40.23 20.17
CA ASP A 30 -12.16 38.87 20.32
C ASP A 30 -13.16 38.45 19.23
N ASP A 31 -13.82 39.42 18.59
CA ASP A 31 -14.73 39.17 17.47
C ASP A 31 -13.98 38.84 16.16
N ILE A 32 -12.66 39.07 16.11
CA ILE A 32 -11.81 38.70 14.98
C ILE A 32 -11.41 37.22 15.08
N PRO A 33 -11.48 36.45 13.98
CA PRO A 33 -11.00 35.08 13.96
C PRO A 33 -9.57 34.98 14.48
N GLU A 34 -9.32 34.02 15.36
CA GLU A 34 -8.05 33.87 16.09
C GLU A 34 -6.81 33.96 15.19
N ALA A 35 -6.87 33.28 14.03
CA ALA A 35 -5.79 33.29 13.04
C ALA A 35 -5.38 34.69 12.56
N TYR A 36 -6.33 35.64 12.53
CA TYR A 36 -6.12 37.00 12.01
C TYR A 36 -5.94 38.05 13.11
N ARG A 37 -6.11 37.70 14.39
CA ARG A 37 -5.90 38.65 15.51
C ARG A 37 -4.49 39.24 15.51
N ALA A 38 -3.48 38.45 15.14
CA ALA A 38 -2.10 38.90 15.01
C ALA A 38 -1.87 39.97 13.92
N ALA A 39 -2.80 40.14 12.98
CA ALA A 39 -2.74 41.21 11.98
C ALA A 39 -3.23 42.56 12.52
N TYR A 40 -3.80 42.61 13.73
CA TYR A 40 -4.27 43.84 14.37
C TYR A 40 -3.20 44.37 15.33
N VAL A 41 -2.78 45.61 15.10
CA VAL A 41 -1.76 46.29 15.91
C VAL A 41 -2.42 47.47 16.61
N GLU A 42 -2.12 47.66 17.90
CA GLU A 42 -2.62 48.78 18.69
C GLU A 42 -2.15 50.11 18.07
N GLU A 43 -3.06 51.07 17.91
CA GLU A 43 -2.67 52.41 17.45
C GLU A 43 -1.97 53.20 18.58
N GLU A 44 -1.10 54.16 18.22
CA GLU A 44 -0.37 55.00 19.18
C GLU A 44 -1.29 55.78 20.15
N ASP A 45 -2.52 56.06 19.71
CA ASP A 45 -3.59 56.60 20.53
C ASP A 45 -4.52 55.46 20.95
N PRO A 46 -4.45 54.99 22.22
CA PRO A 46 -5.20 53.83 22.68
C PRO A 46 -6.72 54.01 22.55
N SER A 47 -7.19 55.25 22.49
CA SER A 47 -8.62 55.55 22.29
C SER A 47 -9.12 55.17 20.89
N ARG A 48 -8.21 54.91 19.94
CA ARG A 48 -8.51 54.48 18.58
C ARG A 48 -8.52 52.96 18.39
N GLY A 49 -8.13 52.21 19.41
CA GLY A 49 -8.14 50.75 19.41
C GLY A 49 -7.07 50.14 18.50
N PHE A 50 -7.46 49.15 17.70
CA PHE A 50 -6.54 48.39 16.86
C PHE A 50 -6.75 48.69 15.37
N ARG A 51 -5.64 48.67 14.61
CA ARG A 51 -5.62 48.80 13.16
C ARG A 51 -5.13 47.53 12.50
N LEU A 52 -5.83 47.12 11.44
CA LEU A 52 -5.43 46.01 10.59
C LEU A 52 -4.18 46.37 9.76
N VAL A 53 -3.17 45.53 9.85
CA VAL A 53 -2.01 45.51 8.95
C VAL A 53 -2.28 44.50 7.85
N THR A 54 -2.70 44.99 6.68
CA THR A 54 -3.14 44.12 5.56
C THR A 54 -2.05 43.18 5.07
N SER A 55 -0.78 43.59 5.09
CA SER A 55 0.33 42.72 4.70
C SER A 55 0.50 41.51 5.61
N VAL A 56 0.21 41.65 6.91
CA VAL A 56 0.25 40.52 7.85
C VAL A 56 -0.94 39.59 7.60
N ALA A 57 -2.13 40.16 7.34
CA ALA A 57 -3.31 39.37 6.97
C ALA A 57 -3.11 38.59 5.65
N ASP A 58 -2.45 39.19 4.66
CA ASP A 58 -2.05 38.53 3.41
C ASP A 58 -1.10 37.35 3.67
N VAL A 59 -0.09 37.53 4.52
CA VAL A 59 0.85 36.45 4.89
C VAL A 59 0.14 35.31 5.61
N ILE A 60 -0.80 35.62 6.52
CA ILE A 60 -1.61 34.60 7.22
C ILE A 60 -2.47 33.84 6.22
N ARG A 61 -3.14 34.54 5.29
CA ARG A 61 -3.92 33.91 4.22
C ARG A 61 -3.05 32.95 3.42
N ASP A 62 -1.94 33.43 2.87
CA ASP A 62 -1.12 32.65 1.96
C ASP A 62 -0.45 31.48 2.68
N GLY A 63 0.01 31.69 3.91
CA GLY A 63 0.56 30.64 4.76
C GLY A 63 -0.48 29.55 5.07
N SER A 64 -1.71 29.93 5.43
CA SER A 64 -2.78 28.97 5.69
C SER A 64 -3.15 28.15 4.46
N ALA A 65 -3.21 28.77 3.29
CA ALA A 65 -3.47 28.09 2.03
C ALA A 65 -2.33 27.12 1.66
N GLN A 66 -1.07 27.51 1.86
CA GLN A 66 0.08 26.63 1.62
C GLN A 66 0.10 25.44 2.59
N ILE A 67 -0.19 25.67 3.87
CA ILE A 67 -0.30 24.60 4.87
C ILE A 67 -1.40 23.60 4.48
N ALA A 68 -2.57 24.10 4.06
CA ALA A 68 -3.66 23.25 3.63
C ALA A 68 -3.31 22.43 2.37
N ALA A 69 -2.68 23.08 1.37
CA ALA A 69 -2.21 22.40 0.17
C ALA A 69 -1.17 21.31 0.48
N LEU A 70 -0.21 21.58 1.36
CA LEU A 70 0.80 20.61 1.79
C LEU A 70 0.18 19.45 2.57
N LYS A 71 -0.79 19.71 3.45
CA LYS A 71 -1.54 18.65 4.16
C LYS A 71 -2.26 17.74 3.17
N ALA A 72 -2.98 18.31 2.19
CA ALA A 72 -3.66 17.53 1.16
C ALA A 72 -2.68 16.67 0.33
N GLN A 73 -1.50 17.21 -0.01
CA GLN A 73 -0.46 16.44 -0.68
C GLN A 73 0.09 15.31 0.19
N PHE A 74 0.31 15.56 1.48
CA PHE A 74 0.80 14.56 2.43
C PHE A 74 -0.20 13.41 2.60
N ASP A 75 -1.48 13.72 2.77
CA ASP A 75 -2.53 12.70 2.88
C ASP A 75 -2.67 11.90 1.57
N GLY A 76 -2.55 12.58 0.43
CA GLY A 76 -2.50 11.93 -0.89
C GLY A 76 -1.28 11.02 -1.07
N LEU A 77 -0.12 11.39 -0.53
CA LEU A 77 1.08 10.55 -0.55
C LEU A 77 0.94 9.33 0.37
N LYS A 78 0.33 9.50 1.55
CA LYS A 78 0.12 8.41 2.51
C LYS A 78 -0.78 7.33 1.92
N THR A 79 -1.90 7.73 1.32
CA THR A 79 -2.85 6.78 0.67
C THR A 79 -2.22 6.06 -0.52
N LYS A 80 -1.44 6.77 -1.35
CA LYS A 80 -0.65 6.16 -2.43
C LYS A 80 0.37 5.15 -1.90
N TYR A 81 1.15 5.53 -0.89
CA TYR A 81 2.16 4.65 -0.30
C TYR A 81 1.54 3.35 0.24
N GLU A 82 0.41 3.43 0.95
CA GLU A 82 -0.29 2.24 1.45
C GLU A 82 -0.75 1.31 0.32
N THR A 83 -1.27 1.89 -0.77
CA THR A 83 -1.72 1.16 -1.95
C THR A 83 -0.55 0.52 -2.70
N ASP A 84 0.52 1.28 -2.92
CA ASP A 84 1.73 0.82 -3.61
C ASP A 84 2.43 -0.28 -2.80
N LEU A 85 2.47 -0.16 -1.48
CA LEU A 85 3.06 -1.15 -0.59
C LEU A 85 2.24 -2.45 -0.57
N ALA A 86 0.91 -2.36 -0.55
CA ALA A 86 0.04 -3.54 -0.67
C ALA A 86 0.25 -4.25 -2.01
N THR A 87 0.31 -3.50 -3.11
CA THR A 87 0.55 -4.03 -4.46
C THR A 87 1.94 -4.66 -4.55
N ALA A 88 2.97 -4.01 -4.02
CA ALA A 88 4.33 -4.53 -4.02
C ALA A 88 4.47 -5.81 -3.16
N LYS A 89 3.79 -5.88 -2.01
CA LYS A 89 3.74 -7.11 -1.21
C LYS A 89 3.06 -8.25 -1.97
N GLN A 90 1.92 -7.98 -2.60
CA GLN A 90 1.21 -9.00 -3.38
C GLN A 90 2.03 -9.48 -4.59
N SER A 91 2.70 -8.57 -5.31
CA SER A 91 3.62 -8.92 -6.40
C SER A 91 4.76 -9.81 -5.91
N ARG A 92 5.41 -9.47 -4.79
CA ARG A 92 6.48 -10.30 -4.22
C ARG A 92 6.00 -11.70 -3.81
N VAL A 93 4.79 -11.80 -3.26
CA VAL A 93 4.17 -13.08 -2.91
C VAL A 93 3.94 -13.90 -4.16
N GLN A 94 3.38 -13.30 -5.22
CA GLN A 94 3.14 -13.97 -6.49
C GLN A 94 4.44 -14.44 -7.13
N ASP A 95 5.47 -13.59 -7.18
CA ASP A 95 6.78 -13.93 -7.75
C ASP A 95 7.42 -15.12 -7.03
N LYS A 96 7.27 -15.22 -5.70
CA LYS A 96 7.74 -16.37 -4.90
C LYS A 96 6.98 -17.64 -5.23
N ILE A 97 5.66 -17.57 -5.37
CA ILE A 97 4.80 -18.70 -5.73
C ILE A 97 5.18 -19.22 -7.12
N ASP A 98 5.29 -18.31 -8.09
CA ASP A 98 5.64 -18.64 -9.47
C ASP A 98 7.05 -19.23 -9.55
N ALA A 99 8.02 -18.67 -8.83
CA ALA A 99 9.38 -19.21 -8.76
C ALA A 99 9.42 -20.61 -8.16
N ALA A 100 8.68 -20.86 -7.07
CA ALA A 100 8.61 -22.17 -6.42
C ALA A 100 7.91 -23.21 -7.30
N LEU A 101 6.81 -22.85 -7.97
CA LEU A 101 6.13 -23.74 -8.90
C LEU A 101 7.02 -24.06 -10.10
N TYR A 102 7.69 -23.05 -10.66
CA TYR A 102 8.61 -23.23 -11.78
C TYR A 102 9.78 -24.14 -11.42
N SER A 103 10.46 -23.88 -10.29
CA SER A 103 11.58 -24.72 -9.86
C SER A 103 11.15 -26.16 -9.61
N THR A 104 10.02 -26.35 -8.94
CA THR A 104 9.50 -27.69 -8.61
C THR A 104 9.07 -28.45 -9.85
N CYS A 105 8.38 -27.81 -10.80
CA CYS A 105 8.03 -28.42 -12.09
C CYS A 105 9.28 -28.81 -12.88
N LYS A 106 10.33 -27.97 -12.85
CA LYS A 106 11.61 -28.26 -13.49
C LYS A 106 12.30 -29.48 -12.88
N ASP A 107 12.38 -29.52 -11.56
CA ASP A 107 13.00 -30.62 -10.82
C ASP A 107 12.21 -31.93 -11.00
N ALA A 108 10.89 -31.84 -11.11
CA ALA A 108 10.01 -32.97 -11.42
C ALA A 108 10.08 -33.45 -12.89
N GLY A 109 10.85 -32.76 -13.74
CA GLY A 109 11.10 -33.16 -15.13
C GLY A 109 10.00 -32.77 -16.12
N VAL A 110 9.23 -31.73 -15.82
CA VAL A 110 8.27 -31.14 -16.77
C VAL A 110 9.04 -30.46 -17.90
N PRO A 111 8.77 -30.75 -19.19
CA PRO A 111 9.43 -30.08 -20.30
C PRO A 111 9.18 -28.56 -20.28
N ASP A 112 10.21 -27.76 -20.59
CA ASP A 112 10.13 -26.29 -20.55
C ASP A 112 8.94 -25.72 -21.35
N GLY A 113 8.63 -26.29 -22.52
CA GLY A 113 7.50 -25.88 -23.36
C GLY A 113 6.11 -26.23 -22.81
N LEU A 114 6.02 -26.98 -21.71
CA LEU A 114 4.78 -27.36 -21.04
C LEU A 114 4.67 -26.79 -19.61
N MET A 115 5.71 -26.11 -19.11
CA MET A 115 5.74 -25.59 -17.74
C MET A 115 4.63 -24.58 -17.47
N GLU A 116 4.44 -23.60 -18.35
CA GLU A 116 3.39 -22.60 -18.17
C GLU A 116 1.99 -23.23 -18.09
N GLY A 117 1.74 -24.26 -18.91
CA GLY A 117 0.48 -25.01 -18.88
C GLY A 117 0.31 -25.83 -17.60
N ALA A 118 1.38 -26.47 -17.11
CA ALA A 118 1.35 -27.23 -15.86
C ALA A 118 1.07 -26.29 -14.68
N ILE A 119 1.76 -25.15 -14.62
CA ILE A 119 1.58 -24.14 -13.58
C ILE A 119 0.15 -23.59 -13.62
N ALA A 120 -0.38 -23.28 -14.80
CA ALA A 120 -1.75 -22.79 -14.93
C ALA A 120 -2.80 -23.79 -14.40
N LEU A 121 -2.61 -25.09 -14.65
CA LEU A 121 -3.50 -26.14 -14.14
C LEU A 121 -3.39 -26.30 -12.63
N LEU A 122 -2.16 -26.33 -12.11
CA LEU A 122 -1.89 -26.39 -10.68
C LEU A 122 -2.51 -25.21 -9.93
N SER A 123 -2.41 -24.01 -10.50
CA SER A 123 -2.94 -22.79 -9.90
C SER A 123 -4.45 -22.60 -10.03
N ARG A 124 -5.12 -23.35 -10.91
CA ARG A 124 -6.57 -23.22 -11.08
C ARG A 124 -7.35 -23.75 -9.87
N ASP A 125 -6.92 -24.88 -9.33
CA ASP A 125 -7.65 -25.63 -8.30
C ASP A 125 -6.94 -25.60 -6.93
N THR A 126 -5.95 -24.72 -6.79
CA THR A 126 -5.10 -24.63 -5.60
C THR A 126 -4.97 -23.17 -5.13
N THR A 127 -5.04 -22.97 -3.82
CA THR A 127 -4.71 -21.68 -3.19
C THR A 127 -3.29 -21.76 -2.63
N PHE A 128 -2.51 -20.69 -2.80
CA PHE A 128 -1.13 -20.65 -2.33
C PHE A 128 -0.96 -19.57 -1.26
N GLU A 129 -0.19 -19.91 -0.24
CA GLU A 129 0.21 -19.00 0.82
C GLU A 129 1.74 -19.05 0.95
N VAL A 130 2.35 -17.89 1.13
CA VAL A 130 3.79 -17.81 1.43
C VAL A 130 3.93 -17.61 2.92
N ASP A 131 4.52 -18.58 3.60
CA ASP A 131 4.94 -18.42 4.98
C ASP A 131 6.26 -17.62 5.01
N GLU A 132 6.14 -16.33 5.35
CA GLU A 132 7.28 -15.39 5.44
C GLU A 132 8.01 -15.47 6.78
N SER A 133 7.69 -16.43 7.65
CA SER A 133 8.32 -16.60 8.97
C SER A 133 9.86 -16.77 8.95
N TYR A 134 10.45 -16.99 7.77
CA TYR A 134 11.90 -16.92 7.58
C TYR A 134 12.34 -15.58 6.96
N GLU A 135 12.71 -14.63 7.81
CA GLU A 135 13.26 -13.30 7.44
C GLU A 135 14.56 -13.37 6.59
N PHE A 136 15.21 -14.53 6.50
CA PHE A 136 16.49 -14.73 5.80
C PHE A 136 16.37 -15.51 4.48
N GLY A 137 15.31 -15.27 3.72
CA GLY A 137 15.27 -15.64 2.29
C GLY A 137 14.75 -17.04 1.96
N GLY A 138 14.08 -17.70 2.90
CA GLY A 138 13.53 -19.05 2.73
C GLY A 138 12.03 -19.13 2.99
N GLY A 139 11.25 -18.15 2.52
CA GLY A 139 9.79 -18.21 2.65
C GLY A 139 9.26 -19.49 2.00
N THR A 140 8.53 -20.30 2.75
CA THR A 140 8.02 -21.59 2.25
C THR A 140 6.66 -21.37 1.62
N VAL A 141 6.48 -21.83 0.37
CA VAL A 141 5.18 -21.80 -0.30
C VAL A 141 4.38 -23.02 0.11
N ILE A 142 3.20 -22.78 0.68
CA ILE A 142 2.24 -23.81 1.08
C ILE A 142 1.08 -23.77 0.10
N ALA A 143 0.76 -24.92 -0.48
CA ALA A 143 -0.40 -25.10 -1.34
C ALA A 143 -1.57 -25.64 -0.51
N THR A 144 -2.78 -25.16 -0.75
CA THR A 144 -4.01 -25.72 -0.19
C THR A 144 -4.95 -26.12 -1.31
N ARG A 145 -5.23 -27.42 -1.40
CA ARG A 145 -6.15 -28.05 -2.36
C ARG A 145 -7.14 -28.91 -1.58
N ASP A 146 -8.43 -28.80 -1.88
CA ASP A 146 -9.50 -29.55 -1.20
C ASP A 146 -9.47 -29.46 0.35
N GLY A 147 -9.07 -28.30 0.87
CA GLY A 147 -8.95 -28.06 2.32
C GLY A 147 -7.76 -28.75 3.00
N ARG A 148 -6.85 -29.37 2.24
CA ARG A 148 -5.61 -29.97 2.74
C ARG A 148 -4.40 -29.16 2.32
N ARG A 149 -3.43 -29.04 3.22
CA ARG A 149 -2.16 -28.38 2.96
C ARG A 149 -1.17 -29.37 2.34
N HIS A 150 -0.50 -28.93 1.30
CA HIS A 150 0.52 -29.65 0.54
C HIS A 150 1.78 -28.79 0.44
N SER A 151 2.95 -29.42 0.41
CA SER A 151 4.13 -28.75 -0.15
C SER A 151 3.93 -28.57 -1.66
N VAL A 152 4.59 -27.58 -2.26
CA VAL A 152 4.58 -27.41 -3.72
C VAL A 152 5.08 -28.67 -4.43
N GLU A 153 6.11 -29.33 -3.88
CA GLU A 153 6.62 -30.62 -4.35
C GLU A 153 5.55 -31.71 -4.36
N GLY A 154 4.88 -31.95 -3.22
CA GLY A 154 3.84 -32.96 -3.14
C GLY A 154 2.64 -32.65 -4.04
N LEU A 155 2.32 -31.37 -4.24
CA LEU A 155 1.29 -30.94 -5.19
C LEU A 155 1.69 -31.29 -6.63
N VAL A 156 2.89 -30.92 -7.07
CA VAL A 156 3.40 -31.19 -8.41
C VAL A 156 3.50 -32.69 -8.68
N GLU A 157 3.99 -33.47 -7.71
CA GLU A 157 4.05 -34.93 -7.82
C GLU A 157 2.66 -35.54 -7.98
N SER A 158 1.70 -35.16 -7.12
CA SER A 158 0.32 -35.66 -7.19
C SER A 158 -0.37 -35.30 -8.51
N PHE A 159 -0.11 -34.09 -9.03
CA PHE A 159 -0.60 -33.67 -10.33
C PHE A 159 0.00 -34.54 -11.43
N LEU A 160 1.32 -34.70 -11.45
CA LEU A 160 1.99 -35.50 -12.45
C LEU A 160 1.56 -36.97 -12.40
N ASP A 161 1.21 -37.51 -11.24
CA ASP A 161 0.70 -38.88 -11.11
C ASP A 161 -0.77 -39.04 -11.54
N SER A 162 -1.53 -37.95 -11.63
CA SER A 162 -2.91 -37.94 -12.12
C SER A 162 -3.02 -38.12 -13.65
N ASP A 163 -4.23 -38.44 -14.12
CA ASP A 163 -4.55 -38.51 -15.55
C ASP A 163 -4.34 -37.17 -16.26
N GLU A 164 -4.63 -36.06 -15.58
CA GLU A 164 -4.46 -34.69 -16.12
C GLU A 164 -2.98 -34.31 -16.28
N GLY A 165 -2.11 -34.79 -15.39
CA GLY A 165 -0.68 -34.53 -15.42
C GLY A 165 0.12 -35.47 -16.31
N ALA A 166 -0.47 -36.55 -16.82
CA ALA A 166 0.21 -37.56 -17.63
C ALA A 166 0.88 -36.96 -18.88
N GLY A 167 0.24 -35.97 -19.51
CA GLY A 167 0.76 -35.27 -20.69
C GLY A 167 1.94 -34.32 -20.39
N PHE A 168 2.15 -33.95 -19.13
CA PHE A 168 3.22 -33.06 -18.68
C PHE A 168 4.46 -33.81 -18.21
N ARG A 169 4.40 -35.14 -18.14
CA ARG A 169 5.57 -35.99 -17.81
C ARG A 169 6.60 -35.91 -18.94
N GLY A 170 7.83 -35.53 -18.61
CA GLY A 170 8.95 -35.65 -19.54
C GLY A 170 9.22 -37.11 -19.97
N LYS A 171 10.02 -37.29 -21.03
CA LYS A 171 10.50 -38.63 -21.45
C LYS A 171 11.51 -39.18 -20.44
N ARG A 172 11.00 -39.79 -19.36
CA ARG A 172 11.61 -40.63 -18.30
C ARG A 172 11.30 -40.08 -16.91
N ARG A 173 10.26 -40.62 -16.27
CA ARG A 173 10.38 -40.96 -14.85
C ARG A 173 11.03 -42.34 -14.81
N ALA A 174 12.20 -42.47 -14.19
CA ALA A 174 12.59 -43.79 -13.69
C ALA A 174 11.45 -44.24 -12.77
N ALA A 175 11.05 -45.50 -12.87
CA ALA A 175 10.00 -46.05 -12.02
C ALA A 175 10.29 -45.67 -10.55
N PRO A 176 9.25 -45.35 -9.75
CA PRO A 176 9.45 -45.06 -8.33
C PRO A 176 10.27 -46.20 -7.73
N SER A 177 11.35 -45.84 -7.03
CA SER A 177 12.23 -46.83 -6.41
C SER A 177 11.51 -47.47 -5.23
N ASP A 178 10.65 -48.44 -5.51
CA ASP A 178 10.22 -49.44 -4.55
C ASP A 178 11.48 -50.16 -4.03
N GLY A 179 11.89 -49.86 -2.79
CA GLY A 179 12.73 -50.80 -2.04
C GLY A 179 14.03 -50.32 -1.38
N TYR A 180 14.33 -49.02 -1.28
CA TYR A 180 15.56 -48.63 -0.56
C TYR A 180 15.46 -48.68 0.98
N PHE A 181 14.27 -48.79 1.57
CA PHE A 181 14.11 -48.85 3.04
C PHE A 181 13.92 -50.27 3.63
N THR A 182 13.60 -51.28 2.83
CA THR A 182 13.42 -52.67 3.32
C THR A 182 14.69 -53.50 3.35
N GLY A 183 15.81 -53.00 2.79
CA GLY A 183 17.11 -53.68 2.81
C GLY A 183 17.94 -53.51 4.09
N LEU A 184 17.59 -52.55 4.96
CA LEU A 184 18.40 -52.19 6.14
C LEU A 184 17.91 -52.84 7.45
N LEU A 185 16.75 -53.49 7.45
CA LEU A 185 16.19 -54.22 8.61
C LEU A 185 16.22 -55.75 8.44
N GLY A 186 16.81 -56.25 7.35
CA GLY A 186 16.81 -57.68 6.99
C GLY A 186 18.20 -58.33 6.98
N ARG A 187 19.07 -58.03 7.94
CA ARG A 187 20.30 -58.83 8.16
C ARG A 187 20.85 -58.72 9.59
N ARG A 188 20.21 -59.42 10.51
CA ARG A 188 20.82 -60.37 11.48
C ARG A 188 19.80 -60.76 12.53
#